data_AF-A0A7K8YEZ0-F1
#
_entry.id   AF-A0A7K8YEZ0-F1
#
_cell.length_a   1.000
_cell.length_b   1.000
_cell.length_c   1.000
_cell.angle_alpha   90.00
_cell.angle_beta   90.00
_cell.angle_gamma   90.00
#
_symmetry.space_group_name_H-M   'P 1'
#
loop_
_entity.id
_entity.type
_entity.pdbx_description
1 polymer ?
#
loop_
_entity_poly.entity_id
_entity_poly.type
_entity_poly.pdbx_seq_one_letter_code
_entity_poly.pdbx_strand_id
1 'polypeptide(L)'
;PTMELLPLLLMLLAGTLATGIEEMALDMAPNSFDDQYRDCSEQMLKKLPVLNSFEFVSNSLYAQAWAEAAATWHKPLGSLRRREQAIALLAYTMAHRHLYREFNRAVREGGRSREDYLNNFHFKVMHFLLTEALGDLRKSHPACLDVYRGITGIRFSAKPGQIIRFGQFTSTSLKEEEAKRFGTDTFFKVHTCHGAMIQDFSFQPQQEEVLIPPFETFRVTSVAHLSDTTLIQLRSHG
;
A
#
# COMPACT_ATOMS: atom_id res chain seq x y z
N PRO A 1 -3.92 15.44 -61.93
CA PRO A 1 -2.99 15.45 -60.77
C PRO A 1 -2.47 16.88 -60.56
N THR A 2 -3.22 17.65 -59.77
CA THR A 2 -2.91 19.03 -59.40
C THR A 2 -3.19 19.12 -57.91
N MET A 3 -2.11 19.04 -57.13
CA MET A 3 -2.07 19.39 -55.72
C MET A 3 -2.29 20.89 -55.58
N GLU A 4 -3.09 21.31 -54.60
CA GLU A 4 -2.75 22.27 -53.55
C GLU A 4 -4.04 22.72 -52.87
N LEU A 5 -4.29 22.20 -51.67
CA LEU A 5 -5.37 22.60 -50.78
C LEU A 5 -4.79 23.56 -49.73
N LEU A 6 -5.22 24.83 -49.82
CA LEU A 6 -5.49 25.82 -48.78
C LEU A 6 -4.74 25.69 -47.41
N PRO A 7 -3.92 26.70 -47.01
CA PRO A 7 -3.50 26.86 -45.63
C PRO A 7 -4.51 27.77 -44.90
N LEU A 8 -5.34 27.19 -44.04
CA LEU A 8 -6.21 27.97 -43.12
C LEU A 8 -5.67 27.87 -41.69
N LEU A 9 -4.87 28.88 -41.37
CA LEU A 9 -4.74 29.62 -40.11
C LEU A 9 -5.49 29.05 -38.87
N LEU A 10 -4.67 28.66 -37.88
CA LEU A 10 -4.79 28.93 -36.44
C LEU A 10 -6.17 28.79 -35.77
N MET A 11 -6.33 27.72 -34.99
CA MET A 11 -7.04 27.79 -33.71
C MET A 11 -6.20 27.02 -32.67
N LEU A 12 -5.53 27.79 -31.83
CA LEU A 12 -4.92 27.33 -30.59
C LEU A 12 -5.95 26.54 -29.79
N LEU A 13 -5.70 25.25 -29.63
CA LEU A 13 -6.10 24.49 -28.44
C LEU A 13 -4.90 23.62 -28.06
N ALA A 14 -3.78 24.29 -27.80
CA ALA A 14 -2.83 23.78 -26.82
C ALA A 14 -3.53 23.89 -25.47
N GLY A 15 -4.44 22.95 -25.20
CA GLY A 15 -4.88 22.68 -23.84
C GLY A 15 -3.62 22.31 -23.08
N THR A 16 -3.10 23.26 -22.31
CA THR A 16 -2.22 22.96 -21.21
C THR A 16 -3.00 21.98 -20.35
N LEU A 17 -2.63 20.69 -20.43
CA LEU A 17 -2.97 19.73 -19.38
C LEU A 17 -2.30 20.27 -18.13
N ALA A 18 -3.02 21.09 -17.36
CA ALA A 18 -2.66 21.37 -16.00
C ALA A 18 -2.79 20.03 -15.26
N THR A 19 -1.71 19.27 -15.22
CA THR A 19 -1.57 18.12 -14.32
C THR A 19 -1.50 18.70 -12.90
N GLY A 20 -2.66 18.95 -12.31
CA GLY A 20 -2.75 19.49 -10.95
C GLY A 20 -2.29 18.46 -9.92
N ILE A 21 -1.52 18.92 -8.94
CA ILE A 21 -1.20 18.14 -7.74
C ILE A 21 -2.45 18.11 -6.86
N GLU A 22 -2.86 16.92 -6.43
CA GLU A 22 -4.00 16.73 -5.52
C GLU A 22 -3.57 17.09 -4.09
N GLU A 23 -4.30 18.01 -3.45
CA GLU A 23 -4.04 18.37 -2.05
C GLU A 23 -4.94 17.55 -1.12
N MET A 24 -4.36 16.82 -0.17
CA MET A 24 -5.10 15.93 0.75
C MET A 24 -4.71 16.19 2.20
N ALA A 25 -5.67 16.28 3.11
CA ALA A 25 -5.37 16.32 4.54
C ALA A 25 -5.20 14.89 5.08
N LEU A 26 -4.12 14.65 5.84
CA LEU A 26 -3.99 13.39 6.59
C LEU A 26 -4.98 13.39 7.75
N ASP A 27 -5.50 12.21 8.06
CA ASP A 27 -6.42 11.97 9.18
C ASP A 27 -6.19 10.56 9.78
N MET A 28 -7.16 10.08 10.57
CA MET A 28 -7.12 8.74 11.18
C MET A 28 -7.61 7.61 10.25
N ALA A 29 -7.91 7.92 8.98
CA ALA A 29 -8.49 7.01 8.00
C ALA A 29 -9.71 6.25 8.56
N PRO A 30 -10.83 6.96 8.85
CA PRO A 30 -11.99 6.38 9.54
C PRO A 30 -12.71 5.29 8.74
N ASN A 31 -12.57 5.29 7.41
CA ASN A 31 -13.18 4.28 6.54
C ASN A 31 -12.28 3.05 6.29
N SER A 32 -11.07 3.04 6.86
CA SER A 32 -10.11 1.96 6.64
C SER A 32 -10.58 0.65 7.26
N PHE A 33 -10.41 -0.45 6.55
CA PHE A 33 -10.40 -1.77 7.16
C PHE A 33 -9.01 -2.02 7.77
N ASP A 34 -8.94 -2.06 9.09
CA ASP A 34 -7.72 -1.96 9.89
C ASP A 34 -7.58 -3.13 10.89
N ASP A 35 -8.22 -4.26 10.60
CA ASP A 35 -8.31 -5.38 11.53
C ASP A 35 -6.91 -5.97 11.85
N GLN A 36 -6.69 -6.22 13.13
CA GLN A 36 -5.48 -6.85 13.67
C GLN A 36 -5.67 -8.34 13.92
N TYR A 37 -6.89 -8.86 13.76
CA TYR A 37 -7.27 -10.26 13.94
C TYR A 37 -6.91 -10.85 15.31
N ARG A 38 -6.92 -10.00 16.34
CA ARG A 38 -6.69 -10.39 17.73
C ARG A 38 -7.75 -11.41 18.14
N ASP A 39 -7.30 -12.54 18.68
CA ASP A 39 -8.13 -13.63 19.20
C ASP A 39 -9.06 -14.33 18.18
N CYS A 40 -8.98 -14.01 16.88
CA CYS A 40 -9.81 -14.62 15.84
C CYS A 40 -9.01 -15.26 14.69
N SER A 41 -7.68 -15.25 14.76
CA SER A 41 -6.80 -15.77 13.69
C SER A 41 -7.07 -17.24 13.35
N GLU A 42 -7.28 -18.11 14.33
CA GLU A 42 -7.65 -19.52 14.07
C GLU A 42 -8.99 -19.68 13.36
N GLN A 43 -9.94 -18.79 13.65
CA GLN A 43 -11.27 -18.80 13.03
C GLN A 43 -11.17 -18.32 11.58
N MET A 44 -10.39 -17.26 11.33
CA MET A 44 -10.10 -16.77 9.97
C MET A 44 -9.41 -17.83 9.12
N LEU A 45 -8.44 -18.57 9.68
CA LEU A 45 -7.76 -19.66 9.00
C LEU A 45 -8.74 -20.75 8.52
N LYS A 46 -9.73 -21.11 9.33
CA LYS A 46 -10.77 -22.09 8.96
C LYS A 46 -11.68 -21.58 7.83
N LYS A 47 -11.79 -20.27 7.63
CA LYS A 47 -12.63 -19.64 6.60
C LYS A 47 -11.90 -19.41 5.28
N LEU A 48 -10.57 -19.47 5.25
CA LEU A 48 -9.78 -19.17 4.05
C LEU A 48 -10.22 -19.92 2.79
N PRO A 49 -10.48 -21.25 2.80
CA PRO A 49 -10.83 -21.96 1.57
C PRO A 49 -12.13 -21.43 0.93
N VAL A 50 -13.15 -21.19 1.75
CA VAL A 50 -14.45 -20.69 1.29
C VAL A 50 -14.32 -19.25 0.81
N LEU A 51 -13.63 -18.39 1.57
CA LEU A 51 -13.43 -16.99 1.18
C LEU A 51 -12.64 -16.88 -0.14
N ASN A 52 -11.53 -17.61 -0.30
CA ASN A 52 -10.75 -17.61 -1.54
C ASN A 52 -11.58 -18.05 -2.75
N SER A 53 -12.40 -19.09 -2.61
CA SER A 53 -13.25 -19.57 -3.71
C SER A 53 -14.23 -18.50 -4.21
N PHE A 54 -14.72 -17.64 -3.32
CA PHE A 54 -15.60 -16.54 -3.68
C PHE A 54 -14.83 -15.34 -4.22
N GLU A 55 -13.77 -14.92 -3.54
CA GLU A 55 -12.99 -13.72 -3.89
C GLU A 55 -12.25 -13.87 -5.22
N PHE A 56 -11.79 -15.07 -5.58
CA PHE A 56 -11.17 -15.29 -6.89
C PHE A 56 -12.17 -15.29 -8.05
N VAL A 57 -13.43 -15.63 -7.81
CA VAL A 57 -14.49 -15.54 -8.83
C VAL A 57 -14.90 -14.09 -9.03
N SER A 58 -15.04 -13.31 -7.94
CA SER A 58 -15.43 -11.91 -8.03
C SER A 58 -14.30 -10.97 -8.45
N ASN A 59 -13.04 -11.38 -8.31
CA ASN A 59 -11.87 -10.54 -8.59
C ASN A 59 -10.82 -11.29 -9.41
N SER A 60 -10.94 -11.21 -10.73
CA SER A 60 -10.04 -11.88 -11.68
C SER A 60 -8.59 -11.38 -11.59
N LEU A 61 -8.38 -10.10 -11.28
CA LEU A 61 -7.04 -9.54 -11.07
C LEU A 61 -6.38 -10.20 -9.87
N TYR A 62 -7.10 -10.32 -8.75
CA TYR A 62 -6.59 -10.97 -7.55
C TYR A 62 -6.29 -12.44 -7.80
N ALA A 63 -7.20 -13.17 -8.46
CA ALA A 63 -7.00 -14.58 -8.79
C ALA A 63 -5.74 -14.81 -9.66
N GLN A 64 -5.52 -13.97 -10.67
CA GLN A 64 -4.35 -14.07 -11.55
C GLN A 64 -3.05 -13.76 -10.82
N ALA A 65 -3.01 -12.66 -10.05
CA ALA A 65 -1.83 -12.29 -9.28
C ALA A 65 -1.49 -13.35 -8.22
N TRP A 66 -2.50 -13.91 -7.56
CA TRP A 66 -2.32 -15.01 -6.62
C TRP A 66 -1.75 -16.27 -7.29
N ALA A 67 -2.32 -16.69 -8.42
CA ALA A 67 -1.86 -17.87 -9.15
C ALA A 67 -0.40 -17.73 -9.61
N GLU A 68 -0.02 -16.57 -10.13
CA GLU A 68 1.35 -16.26 -10.55
C GLU A 68 2.32 -16.22 -9.36
N ALA A 69 1.93 -15.59 -8.24
CA ALA A 69 2.74 -15.59 -7.02
C ALA A 69 2.91 -17.01 -6.45
N ALA A 70 1.84 -17.82 -6.46
CA ALA A 70 1.86 -19.20 -5.99
C ALA A 70 2.76 -20.12 -6.83
N ALA A 71 2.77 -19.92 -8.16
CA ALA A 71 3.65 -20.62 -9.09
C ALA A 71 5.11 -20.18 -8.95
N THR A 72 5.34 -18.91 -8.58
CA THR A 72 6.68 -18.36 -8.41
C THR A 72 7.29 -18.72 -7.05
N TRP A 73 6.51 -18.89 -5.98
CA TRP A 73 7.04 -19.14 -4.65
C TRP A 73 7.69 -20.53 -4.52
N HIS A 74 9.01 -20.53 -4.27
CA HIS A 74 9.81 -21.75 -4.05
C HIS A 74 10.86 -21.61 -2.94
N LYS A 75 10.90 -20.47 -2.23
CA LYS A 75 11.89 -20.19 -1.19
C LYS A 75 11.46 -20.75 0.18
N PRO A 76 12.38 -20.87 1.15
CA PRO A 76 12.04 -21.16 2.54
C PRO A 76 11.13 -20.09 3.15
N LEU A 77 10.26 -20.48 4.09
CA LEU A 77 9.33 -19.56 4.75
C LEU A 77 10.01 -18.58 5.72
N GLY A 78 11.25 -18.85 6.13
CA GLY A 78 11.90 -18.08 7.18
C GLY A 78 11.05 -18.10 8.45
N SER A 79 10.64 -16.93 8.93
CA SER A 79 9.79 -16.80 10.12
C SER A 79 8.29 -16.84 9.84
N LEU A 80 7.86 -16.91 8.57
CA LEU A 80 6.45 -17.07 8.23
C LEU A 80 5.95 -18.45 8.66
N ARG A 81 4.70 -18.51 9.11
CA ARG A 81 4.06 -19.75 9.57
C ARG A 81 3.46 -20.56 8.42
N ARG A 82 3.15 -19.92 7.29
CA ARG A 82 2.35 -20.51 6.20
C ARG A 82 2.84 -20.07 4.83
N ARG A 83 2.67 -20.95 3.84
CA ARG A 83 2.97 -20.66 2.43
C ARG A 83 2.09 -19.54 1.89
N GLU A 84 0.83 -19.48 2.30
CA GLU A 84 -0.15 -18.49 1.86
C GLU A 84 0.25 -17.06 2.24
N GLN A 85 0.95 -16.88 3.37
CA GLN A 85 1.52 -15.58 3.76
C GLN A 85 2.59 -15.12 2.76
N ALA A 86 3.49 -16.02 2.37
CA ALA A 86 4.54 -15.73 1.39
C ALA A 86 3.94 -15.40 0.00
N ILE A 87 2.91 -16.14 -0.41
CA ILE A 87 2.18 -15.89 -1.66
C ILE A 87 1.49 -14.52 -1.63
N ALA A 88 0.84 -14.16 -0.52
CA ALA A 88 0.20 -12.86 -0.38
C ALA A 88 1.21 -11.70 -0.48
N LEU A 89 2.37 -11.81 0.18
CA LEU A 89 3.46 -10.83 0.08
C LEU A 89 3.99 -10.70 -1.35
N LEU A 90 4.24 -11.82 -2.03
CA LEU A 90 4.67 -11.80 -3.43
C LEU A 90 3.60 -11.18 -4.35
N ALA A 91 2.34 -11.53 -4.17
CA ALA A 91 1.25 -10.97 -4.97
C ALA A 91 1.11 -9.45 -4.74
N TYR A 92 1.31 -8.97 -3.50
CA TYR A 92 1.27 -7.55 -3.17
C TYR A 92 2.38 -6.77 -3.91
N THR A 93 3.60 -7.28 -3.91
CA THR A 93 4.78 -6.62 -4.52
C THR A 93 4.88 -6.78 -6.04
N MET A 94 3.93 -7.49 -6.67
CA MET A 94 3.91 -7.77 -8.10
C MET A 94 3.54 -6.53 -8.93
N ALA A 95 4.54 -5.71 -9.25
CA ALA A 95 4.35 -4.38 -9.83
C ALA A 95 3.59 -4.39 -11.16
N HIS A 96 3.84 -5.34 -12.07
CA HIS A 96 3.24 -5.38 -13.41
C HIS A 96 1.74 -5.69 -13.41
N ARG A 97 1.21 -6.26 -12.32
CA ARG A 97 -0.22 -6.52 -12.16
C ARG A 97 -0.95 -5.40 -11.43
N HIS A 98 -0.22 -4.53 -10.74
CA HIS A 98 -0.78 -3.43 -9.95
C HIS A 98 -1.81 -3.85 -8.89
N LEU A 99 -1.77 -5.11 -8.40
CA LEU A 99 -2.71 -5.62 -7.40
C LEU A 99 -2.75 -4.74 -6.15
N TYR A 100 -1.58 -4.28 -5.68
CA TYR A 100 -1.47 -3.40 -4.52
C TYR A 100 -2.31 -2.12 -4.65
N ARG A 101 -2.53 -1.59 -5.87
CA ARG A 101 -3.32 -0.37 -6.07
C ARG A 101 -4.79 -0.62 -5.77
N GLU A 102 -5.34 -1.69 -6.35
CA GLU A 102 -6.74 -2.10 -6.17
C GLU A 102 -6.98 -2.54 -4.72
N PHE A 103 -6.07 -3.34 -4.18
CA PHE A 103 -6.12 -3.80 -2.80
C PHE A 103 -6.07 -2.62 -1.83
N ASN A 104 -5.07 -1.75 -1.93
CA ASN A 104 -4.96 -0.60 -1.02
C ASN A 104 -6.17 0.35 -1.13
N ARG A 105 -6.75 0.52 -2.34
CA ARG A 105 -8.00 1.29 -2.50
C ARG A 105 -9.16 0.62 -1.76
N ALA A 106 -9.32 -0.70 -1.90
CA ALA A 106 -10.35 -1.44 -1.19
C ALA A 106 -10.16 -1.36 0.33
N VAL A 107 -8.92 -1.43 0.82
CA VAL A 107 -8.61 -1.32 2.26
C VAL A 107 -8.96 0.06 2.81
N ARG A 108 -8.71 1.15 2.07
CA ARG A 108 -9.09 2.52 2.50
C ARG A 108 -10.59 2.71 2.76
N GLU A 109 -11.43 1.91 2.11
CA GLU A 109 -12.90 2.04 2.18
C GLU A 109 -13.61 0.86 2.85
N GLY A 110 -12.90 -0.24 3.10
CA GLY A 110 -13.50 -1.50 3.55
C GLY A 110 -14.08 -1.45 4.97
N GLY A 111 -13.75 -0.42 5.76
CA GLY A 111 -14.28 -0.18 7.10
C GLY A 111 -15.46 0.79 7.15
N ARG A 112 -15.90 1.34 6.00
CA ARG A 112 -16.98 2.34 5.93
C ARG A 112 -18.29 1.86 6.55
N SER A 113 -18.67 0.61 6.30
CA SER A 113 -19.86 -0.02 6.89
C SER A 113 -19.75 -1.54 6.86
N ARG A 114 -20.52 -2.23 7.71
CA ARG A 114 -20.60 -3.71 7.69
C ARG A 114 -21.13 -4.22 6.35
N GLU A 115 -22.11 -3.54 5.78
CA GLU A 115 -22.71 -3.93 4.50
C GLU A 115 -21.70 -3.80 3.36
N ASP A 116 -20.99 -2.67 3.28
CA ASP A 116 -19.93 -2.46 2.29
C ASP A 116 -18.81 -3.48 2.43
N TYR A 117 -18.39 -3.78 3.66
CA TYR A 117 -17.38 -4.81 3.92
C TYR A 117 -17.81 -6.18 3.39
N LEU A 118 -19.06 -6.59 3.66
CA LEU A 118 -19.56 -7.89 3.22
C LEU A 118 -19.68 -7.97 1.70
N ASN A 119 -20.22 -6.92 1.09
CA ASN A 119 -20.62 -6.92 -0.32
C ASN A 119 -19.51 -6.50 -1.28
N ASN A 120 -18.60 -5.60 -0.88
CA ASN A 120 -17.67 -4.93 -1.79
C ASN A 120 -16.18 -5.19 -1.46
N PHE A 121 -15.84 -5.59 -0.23
CA PHE A 121 -14.45 -5.88 0.14
C PHE A 121 -14.04 -7.31 -0.21
N HIS A 122 -13.61 -7.55 -1.45
CA HIS A 122 -13.21 -8.88 -1.96
C HIS A 122 -11.72 -9.19 -1.77
N PHE A 123 -11.16 -8.76 -0.64
CA PHE A 123 -9.76 -8.95 -0.27
C PHE A 123 -9.58 -9.40 1.20
N LYS A 124 -10.59 -10.05 1.79
CA LYS A 124 -10.60 -10.53 3.18
C LYS A 124 -9.44 -11.48 3.44
N VAL A 125 -9.16 -12.40 2.51
CA VAL A 125 -8.05 -13.34 2.66
C VAL A 125 -6.70 -12.64 2.52
N MET A 126 -6.54 -11.79 1.51
CA MET A 126 -5.29 -11.03 1.29
C MET A 126 -4.95 -10.18 2.52
N HIS A 127 -5.92 -9.43 3.03
CA HIS A 127 -5.76 -8.58 4.20
C HIS A 127 -5.33 -9.39 5.43
N PHE A 128 -6.04 -10.48 5.71
CA PHE A 128 -5.71 -11.37 6.84
C PHE A 128 -4.29 -11.93 6.74
N LEU A 129 -3.92 -12.47 5.58
CA LEU A 129 -2.62 -13.10 5.39
C LEU A 129 -1.47 -12.09 5.47
N LEU A 130 -1.63 -10.90 4.90
CA LEU A 130 -0.63 -9.85 5.03
C LEU A 130 -0.47 -9.39 6.47
N THR A 131 -1.57 -9.17 7.21
CA THR A 131 -1.51 -8.78 8.62
C THR A 131 -0.76 -9.82 9.46
N GLU A 132 -1.11 -11.11 9.33
CA GLU A 132 -0.41 -12.20 10.04
C GLU A 132 1.06 -12.31 9.61
N ALA A 133 1.35 -12.15 8.32
CA ALA A 133 2.72 -12.22 7.80
C ALA A 133 3.61 -11.14 8.41
N LEU A 134 3.16 -9.89 8.47
CA LEU A 134 3.91 -8.80 9.09
C LEU A 134 4.11 -9.05 10.60
N GLY A 135 3.08 -9.57 11.27
CA GLY A 135 3.17 -9.99 12.67
C GLY A 135 4.24 -11.06 12.91
N ASP A 136 4.35 -12.04 12.03
CA ASP A 136 5.35 -13.11 12.10
C ASP A 136 6.77 -12.64 11.75
N LEU A 137 6.94 -11.82 10.71
CA LEU A 137 8.24 -11.26 10.30
C LEU A 137 8.83 -10.37 11.40
N ARG A 138 8.00 -9.55 12.03
CA ARG A 138 8.42 -8.65 13.11
C ARG A 138 8.88 -9.39 14.37
N LYS A 139 8.37 -10.59 14.66
CA LYS A 139 8.86 -11.40 15.80
C LYS A 139 10.36 -11.72 15.68
N SER A 140 10.89 -11.76 14.46
CA SER A 140 12.30 -12.00 14.18
C SER A 140 13.15 -10.73 14.22
N HIS A 141 12.53 -9.56 14.08
CA HIS A 141 13.16 -8.25 14.11
C HIS A 141 12.27 -7.27 14.89
N PRO A 142 12.28 -7.32 16.24
CA PRO A 142 11.31 -6.58 17.06
C PRO A 142 11.60 -5.08 17.17
N ALA A 143 12.74 -4.61 16.66
CA ALA A 143 13.11 -3.21 16.68
C ALA A 143 12.25 -2.39 15.70
N CYS A 144 11.93 -1.15 16.08
CA CYS A 144 11.33 -0.20 15.17
C CYS A 144 12.31 0.17 14.04
N LEU A 145 11.79 0.56 12.89
CA LEU A 145 12.54 0.83 11.67
C LEU A 145 12.33 2.29 11.23
N ASP A 146 13.40 2.94 10.80
CA ASP A 146 13.34 4.22 10.11
C ASP A 146 13.26 3.96 8.60
N VAL A 147 12.20 4.44 7.97
CA VAL A 147 11.85 4.15 6.58
C VAL A 147 11.35 5.38 5.85
N TYR A 148 11.34 5.30 4.52
CA TYR A 148 11.07 6.42 3.63
C TYR A 148 9.96 6.08 2.64
N ARG A 149 9.14 7.07 2.28
CA ARG A 149 8.12 6.93 1.25
C ARG A 149 7.97 8.22 0.44
N GLY A 150 8.22 8.13 -0.86
CA GLY A 150 7.94 9.19 -1.81
C GLY A 150 6.58 9.02 -2.48
N ILE A 151 5.93 10.13 -2.81
CA ILE A 151 4.63 10.15 -3.50
C ILE A 151 4.67 11.21 -4.61
N THR A 152 4.22 10.82 -5.80
CA THR A 152 3.96 11.71 -6.94
C THR A 152 2.46 12.01 -7.04
N GLY A 153 2.12 13.25 -7.39
CA GLY A 153 0.78 13.70 -7.74
C GLY A 153 -0.11 14.06 -6.55
N ILE A 154 0.34 13.82 -5.31
CA ILE A 154 -0.42 14.14 -4.10
C ILE A 154 0.46 14.90 -3.12
N ARG A 155 -0.03 16.04 -2.65
CA ARG A 155 0.55 16.82 -1.56
C ARG A 155 -0.30 16.67 -0.31
N PHE A 156 0.25 15.99 0.68
CA PHE A 156 -0.41 15.81 1.97
C PHE A 156 -0.18 17.01 2.89
N SER A 157 -1.21 17.39 3.62
CA SER A 157 -1.14 18.38 4.69
C SER A 157 -1.39 17.72 6.05
N ALA A 158 -0.65 18.18 7.06
CA ALA A 158 -0.77 17.73 8.44
C ALA A 158 -0.26 18.81 9.40
N LYS A 159 -0.52 18.64 10.70
CA LYS A 159 -0.01 19.53 11.75
C LYS A 159 0.91 18.76 12.69
N PRO A 160 2.03 19.36 13.16
CA PRO A 160 2.80 18.78 14.25
C PRO A 160 1.92 18.44 15.46
N GLY A 161 2.11 17.26 16.03
CA GLY A 161 1.31 16.71 17.12
C GLY A 161 0.04 15.96 16.69
N GLN A 162 -0.43 16.12 15.45
CA GLN A 162 -1.57 15.37 14.92
C GLN A 162 -1.30 13.87 14.94
N ILE A 163 -2.32 13.08 15.31
CA ILE A 163 -2.29 11.62 15.13
C ILE A 163 -2.96 11.29 13.80
N ILE A 164 -2.28 10.48 13.00
CA ILE A 164 -2.74 10.05 11.68
C ILE A 164 -2.59 8.54 11.56
N ARG A 165 -3.22 8.01 10.52
CA ARG A 165 -3.05 6.63 10.08
C ARG A 165 -3.10 6.59 8.56
N PHE A 166 -2.29 5.75 7.94
CA PHE A 166 -2.34 5.60 6.48
C PHE A 166 -3.62 4.94 5.99
N GLY A 167 -4.23 4.06 6.80
CA GLY A 167 -5.51 3.42 6.49
C GLY A 167 -5.45 2.37 5.39
N GLN A 168 -4.24 1.93 5.05
CA GLN A 168 -3.95 0.89 4.07
C GLN A 168 -2.57 0.31 4.36
N PHE A 169 -2.28 -0.83 3.75
CA PHE A 169 -0.90 -1.30 3.69
C PHE A 169 -0.04 -0.27 2.95
N THR A 170 1.07 0.10 3.56
CA THR A 170 1.89 1.22 3.10
C THR A 170 3.31 0.74 2.85
N SER A 171 3.66 0.62 1.56
CA SER A 171 5.03 0.35 1.13
C SER A 171 5.93 1.52 1.47
N THR A 172 7.04 1.22 2.11
CA THR A 172 8.13 2.14 2.43
C THR A 172 9.45 1.44 2.09
N SER A 173 10.56 2.17 2.08
CA SER A 173 11.88 1.60 1.84
C SER A 173 12.82 1.98 2.98
N LEU A 174 13.76 1.09 3.31
CA LEU A 174 14.93 1.43 4.14
C LEU A 174 15.86 2.45 3.46
N LYS A 175 15.76 2.58 2.13
CA LYS A 175 16.60 3.46 1.32
C LYS A 175 15.84 4.71 0.90
N GLU A 176 16.32 5.87 1.35
CA GLU A 176 15.76 7.18 0.98
C GLU A 176 15.75 7.36 -0.56
N GLU A 177 16.82 6.93 -1.23
CA GLU A 177 16.95 7.06 -2.70
C GLU A 177 15.98 6.16 -3.47
N GLU A 178 15.64 4.98 -2.96
CA GLU A 178 14.60 4.13 -3.57
C GLU A 178 13.22 4.77 -3.38
N ALA A 179 12.94 5.33 -2.20
CA ALA A 179 11.68 6.04 -1.94
C ALA A 179 11.50 7.27 -2.85
N LYS A 180 12.57 8.04 -3.14
CA LYS A 180 12.53 9.21 -4.03
C LYS A 180 12.13 8.85 -5.47
N ARG A 181 12.37 7.62 -5.93
CA ARG A 181 11.92 7.17 -7.27
C ARG A 181 10.41 7.11 -7.42
N PHE A 182 9.67 7.06 -6.30
CA PHE A 182 8.21 7.07 -6.29
C PHE A 182 7.61 8.48 -6.19
N GLY A 183 8.45 9.51 -6.05
CA GLY A 183 8.05 10.92 -6.07
C GLY A 183 8.52 11.73 -4.86
N THR A 184 8.33 13.04 -4.97
CA THR A 184 8.73 14.00 -3.93
C THR A 184 7.65 15.06 -3.67
N ASP A 185 6.47 15.00 -4.31
CA ASP A 185 5.40 15.98 -4.03
C ASP A 185 4.99 15.95 -2.56
N THR A 186 4.88 14.72 -2.01
CA THR A 186 5.02 14.45 -0.59
C THR A 186 6.15 13.47 -0.35
N PHE A 187 6.98 13.73 0.65
CA PHE A 187 8.00 12.81 1.11
C PHE A 187 7.83 12.52 2.60
N PHE A 188 7.73 11.25 2.96
CA PHE A 188 7.60 10.80 4.35
C PHE A 188 8.91 10.24 4.87
N LYS A 189 9.28 10.65 6.08
CA LYS A 189 10.23 9.93 6.95
C LYS A 189 9.44 9.33 8.10
N VAL A 190 9.49 8.01 8.23
CA VAL A 190 8.59 7.28 9.14
C VAL A 190 9.42 6.42 10.08
N HIS A 191 9.21 6.58 11.37
CA HIS A 191 9.68 5.65 12.39
C HIS A 191 8.54 4.69 12.75
N THR A 192 8.57 3.47 12.21
CA THR A 192 7.50 2.46 12.35
C THR A 192 7.91 1.35 13.32
N CYS A 193 6.98 0.91 14.17
CA CYS A 193 7.16 -0.21 15.11
C CYS A 193 6.29 -1.43 14.76
N HIS A 194 5.44 -1.32 13.74
CA HIS A 194 4.64 -2.43 13.21
C HIS A 194 4.99 -2.83 11.78
N GLY A 195 5.80 -2.04 11.07
CA GLY A 195 6.33 -2.39 9.77
C GLY A 195 7.29 -3.57 9.83
N ALA A 196 7.30 -4.38 8.78
CA ALA A 196 8.23 -5.50 8.64
C ALA A 196 8.93 -5.48 7.28
N MET A 197 10.20 -5.88 7.28
CA MET A 197 10.98 -6.08 6.04
C MET A 197 10.40 -7.25 5.26
N ILE A 198 10.07 -7.03 3.99
CA ILE A 198 9.49 -8.06 3.10
C ILE A 198 10.38 -8.38 1.91
N GLN A 199 11.65 -7.97 1.96
CA GLN A 199 12.63 -8.13 0.89
C GLN A 199 12.70 -9.56 0.32
N ASP A 200 12.69 -10.58 1.18
CA ASP A 200 12.78 -11.99 0.78
C ASP A 200 11.53 -12.49 0.04
N PHE A 201 10.41 -11.77 0.21
CA PHE A 201 9.08 -12.07 -0.31
C PHE A 201 8.61 -11.04 -1.34
N SER A 202 9.55 -10.35 -2.00
CA SER A 202 9.27 -9.33 -3.00
C SER A 202 9.79 -9.70 -4.39
N PHE A 203 9.07 -9.25 -5.44
CA PHE A 203 9.58 -9.25 -6.81
C PHE A 203 10.63 -8.17 -7.08
N GLN A 204 10.79 -7.21 -6.16
CA GLN A 204 11.78 -6.14 -6.25
C GLN A 204 12.62 -6.06 -4.96
N PRO A 205 13.44 -7.09 -4.65
CA PRO A 205 14.24 -7.11 -3.42
C PRO A 205 15.20 -5.91 -3.29
N GLN A 206 15.60 -5.28 -4.39
CA GLN A 206 16.43 -4.08 -4.40
C GLN A 206 15.75 -2.84 -3.79
N GLN A 207 14.41 -2.82 -3.70
CA GLN A 207 13.68 -1.71 -3.06
C GLN A 207 13.81 -1.73 -1.54
N GLU A 208 14.31 -2.82 -0.93
CA GLU A 208 14.41 -2.98 0.53
C GLU A 208 13.11 -2.57 1.23
N GLU A 209 12.01 -3.14 0.72
CA GLU A 209 10.67 -2.76 1.10
C GLU A 209 10.38 -3.16 2.55
N VAL A 210 9.89 -2.18 3.31
CA VAL A 210 9.24 -2.37 4.60
C VAL A 210 7.76 -2.07 4.41
N LEU A 211 6.92 -3.05 4.72
CA LEU A 211 5.48 -2.92 4.59
C LEU A 211 4.87 -2.61 5.95
N ILE A 212 4.16 -1.49 6.03
CA ILE A 212 3.46 -1.02 7.24
C ILE A 212 2.00 -1.47 7.19
N PRO A 213 1.45 -2.09 8.25
CA PRO A 213 0.05 -2.50 8.27
C PRO A 213 -0.92 -1.31 8.41
N PRO A 214 -2.20 -1.47 8.01
CA PRO A 214 -3.16 -0.37 7.96
C PRO A 214 -3.53 0.23 9.32
N PHE A 215 -3.29 -0.51 10.41
CA PHE A 215 -3.72 -0.14 11.76
C PHE A 215 -2.70 0.70 12.54
N GLU A 216 -1.44 0.78 12.09
CA GLU A 216 -0.41 1.53 12.83
C GLU A 216 -0.75 3.03 12.80
N THR A 217 -0.76 3.65 13.99
CA THR A 217 -1.00 5.09 14.11
C THR A 217 0.32 5.83 14.31
N PHE A 218 0.38 7.07 13.83
CA PHE A 218 1.58 7.87 13.86
C PHE A 218 1.29 9.25 14.41
N ARG A 219 2.19 9.74 15.26
CA ARG A 219 2.26 11.16 15.60
C ARG A 219 3.09 11.88 14.55
N VAL A 220 2.55 12.96 14.00
CA VAL A 220 3.29 13.90 13.15
C VAL A 220 4.27 14.67 14.02
N THR A 221 5.57 14.53 13.78
CA THR A 221 6.62 15.17 14.58
C THR A 221 7.09 16.49 13.97
N SER A 222 7.11 16.58 12.64
CA SER A 222 7.41 17.82 11.92
C SER A 222 6.78 17.82 10.53
N VAL A 223 6.48 19.01 10.02
CA VAL A 223 6.08 19.25 8.63
C VAL A 223 6.94 20.40 8.10
N ALA A 224 7.53 20.22 6.92
CA ALA A 224 8.29 21.25 6.23
C ALA A 224 7.86 21.34 4.77
N HIS A 225 7.74 22.57 4.26
CA HIS A 225 7.45 22.82 2.85
C HIS A 225 8.73 23.31 2.17
N LEU A 226 9.25 22.51 1.25
CA LEU A 226 10.51 22.72 0.55
C LEU A 226 10.22 22.88 -0.94
N SER A 227 10.15 24.12 -1.44
CA SER A 227 9.69 24.47 -2.81
C SER A 227 8.44 23.67 -3.23
N ASP A 228 8.64 22.54 -3.91
CA ASP A 228 7.61 21.69 -4.50
C ASP A 228 7.34 20.41 -3.69
N THR A 229 7.99 20.24 -2.55
CA THR A 229 7.91 19.05 -1.68
C THR A 229 7.28 19.40 -0.33
N THR A 230 6.30 18.60 0.11
CA THR A 230 5.92 18.57 1.53
C THR A 230 6.60 17.39 2.23
N LEU A 231 7.54 17.69 3.13
CA LEU A 231 8.23 16.72 3.95
C LEU A 231 7.48 16.53 5.27
N ILE A 232 7.03 15.30 5.53
CA ILE A 232 6.30 14.94 6.76
C ILE A 232 7.09 13.89 7.52
N GLN A 233 7.37 14.17 8.80
CA GLN A 233 8.02 13.20 9.69
C GLN A 233 6.99 12.57 10.63
N LEU A 234 7.00 11.26 10.70
CA LEU A 234 6.03 10.44 11.43
C LEU A 234 6.76 9.56 12.43
N ARG A 235 6.21 9.42 13.63
CA ARG A 235 6.70 8.46 14.64
C ARG A 235 5.55 7.60 15.13
N SER A 236 5.78 6.29 15.18
CA SER A 236 4.82 5.31 15.70
C SER A 236 4.24 5.78 17.02
N HIS A 237 2.93 5.64 17.15
CA HIS A 237 2.14 6.06 18.30
C HIS A 237 1.13 4.97 18.64
N GLY A 238 0.98 4.69 19.94
CA GLY A 238 0.08 3.65 20.45
C GLY A 238 0.82 2.35 20.74
#